data_AF-A0A345IGM8-F1
#
_entry.id   AF-A0A345IGM8-F1
#
_cell.length_a   1.000
_cell.length_b   1.000
_cell.length_c   1.000
_cell.angle_alpha   90.00
_cell.angle_beta   90.00
_cell.angle_gamma   90.00
#
_symmetry.space_group_name_H-M   'P 1'
#
loop_
_entity.id
_entity.type
_entity.pdbx_description
1 polymer ?
#
loop_
_entity_poly.entity_id
_entity_poly.type
_entity_poly.pdbx_seq_one_letter_code
_entity_poly.pdbx_strand_id
1 'polypeptide(L)'
;MTVLYPHEVQPTVSPAPGAAHDPSAVLTYDFPPAMLTRLQREQGWDMVLTLRAVNEYRRFVVLAATAPHPVTPSKLVDEVWHTHVLFTRDYWERLTPLLPAPLHHEPGDGSPADDAHFAGQYGRTLDLYERTFGQPAPADLWPDPRRGDVQAGPAREAAPPLSPLPGWARAIFALVVAAVVTGVGVRLALWPLPAFLLFGLGFLLLWDVLRRVKVRPASRDTSETGIVVLGTVLVFEGWGESDGCNTSGGDSSCSDSGGSSCGSSCGGGGCSS
;
A
#
# COMPACT_ATOMS: atom_id res chain seq x y z
N MET A 1 10.46 2.10 -7.03
CA MET A 1 10.53 0.70 -6.55
C MET A 1 9.33 -0.01 -7.14
N THR A 2 9.53 -0.68 -8.27
CA THR A 2 8.44 -1.32 -9.02
C THR A 2 8.25 -2.72 -8.46
N VAL A 3 7.01 -3.04 -8.08
CA VAL A 3 6.60 -4.37 -7.64
C VAL A 3 5.67 -4.90 -8.73
N LEU A 4 6.07 -5.99 -9.38
CA LEU A 4 5.17 -6.82 -10.18
C LEU A 4 4.96 -8.11 -9.41
N TYR A 5 3.72 -8.45 -9.09
CA TYR A 5 3.32 -9.79 -8.66
C TYR A 5 2.33 -10.34 -9.69
N PRO A 6 2.62 -11.45 -10.39
CA PRO A 6 1.55 -12.35 -10.79
C PRO A 6 0.97 -13.00 -9.52
N HIS A 7 -0.35 -13.13 -9.48
CA HIS A 7 -1.05 -13.85 -8.43
C HIS A 7 -0.56 -15.30 -8.36
N GLU A 8 0.33 -15.60 -7.42
CA GLU A 8 0.66 -16.98 -7.05
C GLU A 8 0.22 -17.23 -5.61
N VAL A 9 -0.63 -18.26 -5.52
CA VAL A 9 -1.09 -19.04 -4.38
C VAL A 9 -0.23 -18.86 -3.12
N GLN A 10 -0.86 -18.50 -2.00
CA GLN A 10 -0.20 -18.55 -0.70
C GLN A 10 0.35 -19.97 -0.47
N PRO A 11 1.66 -20.15 -0.28
CA PRO A 11 2.17 -21.44 0.10
C PRO A 11 1.67 -21.70 1.53
N THR A 12 0.81 -22.71 1.68
CA THR A 12 0.68 -23.41 2.95
C THR A 12 2.06 -23.98 3.25
N VAL A 13 2.86 -23.29 4.07
CA VAL A 13 4.10 -23.83 4.63
C VAL A 13 3.69 -24.89 5.64
N SER A 14 3.26 -26.04 5.14
CA SER A 14 3.35 -27.28 5.91
C SER A 14 4.84 -27.63 5.94
N PRO A 15 5.49 -27.64 7.12
CA PRO A 15 6.86 -28.11 7.20
C PRO A 15 6.92 -29.54 6.65
N ALA A 16 7.95 -29.83 5.86
CA ALA A 16 8.20 -31.18 5.37
C ALA A 16 8.28 -32.13 6.59
N PRO A 17 7.54 -33.25 6.59
CA PRO A 17 7.56 -34.18 7.71
C PRO A 17 8.95 -34.82 7.80
N GLY A 18 9.77 -34.40 8.77
CA GLY A 18 11.05 -35.04 9.07
C GLY A 18 12.28 -34.13 9.23
N ALA A 19 12.19 -32.82 9.09
CA ALA A 19 13.29 -31.94 9.52
C ALA A 19 13.29 -31.90 11.05
N ALA A 20 14.26 -32.57 11.69
CA ALA A 20 14.45 -32.46 13.12
C ALA A 20 14.65 -30.97 13.48
N HIS A 21 13.73 -30.41 14.27
CA HIS A 21 13.87 -29.05 14.78
C HIS A 21 15.08 -29.03 15.71
N ASP A 22 16.16 -28.41 15.27
CA ASP A 22 17.38 -28.25 16.06
C ASP A 22 17.43 -26.82 16.62
N PRO A 23 16.98 -26.61 17.87
CA PRO A 23 17.05 -25.29 18.50
C PRO A 23 18.49 -24.78 18.66
N SER A 24 19.51 -25.62 18.54
CA SER A 24 20.90 -25.17 18.56
C SER A 24 21.28 -24.37 17.31
N ALA A 25 20.64 -24.62 16.16
CA ALA A 25 20.85 -23.84 14.93
C ALA A 25 20.46 -22.36 15.10
N VAL A 26 19.50 -22.07 15.99
CA VAL A 26 19.09 -20.70 16.33
C VAL A 26 20.22 -19.93 17.01
N LEU A 27 21.04 -20.60 17.85
CA LEU A 27 22.14 -19.95 18.58
C LEU A 27 23.27 -19.48 17.65
N THR A 28 23.37 -20.06 16.46
CA THR A 28 24.33 -19.67 15.42
C THR A 28 23.66 -18.91 14.26
N TYR A 29 22.38 -18.55 14.38
CA TYR A 29 21.63 -17.91 13.30
C TYR A 29 22.27 -16.59 12.88
N ASP A 30 22.50 -16.41 11.57
CA ASP A 30 23.05 -15.19 11.01
C ASP A 30 21.94 -14.25 10.55
N PHE A 31 21.87 -13.09 11.23
CA PHE A 31 20.86 -12.06 10.98
C PHE A 31 21.32 -11.09 9.88
N PRO A 32 20.40 -10.55 9.08
CA PRO A 32 20.75 -9.61 8.02
C PRO A 32 21.54 -8.40 8.54
N PRO A 33 22.68 -8.02 7.95
CA PRO A 33 23.44 -6.83 8.39
C PRO A 33 22.63 -5.52 8.32
N ALA A 34 21.67 -5.45 7.39
CA ALA A 34 20.72 -4.35 7.29
C ALA A 34 19.79 -4.24 8.51
N MET A 35 19.48 -5.35 9.17
CA MET A 35 18.71 -5.39 10.42
C MET A 35 19.49 -4.74 11.56
N LEU A 36 20.77 -5.09 11.71
CA LEU A 36 21.66 -4.50 12.71
C LEU A 36 21.81 -3.00 12.48
N THR A 37 22.03 -2.59 11.23
CA THR A 37 22.13 -1.18 10.84
C THR A 37 20.84 -0.41 11.18
N ARG A 38 19.68 -1.04 10.97
CA ARG A 38 18.38 -0.47 11.32
C ARG A 38 18.21 -0.31 12.83
N LEU A 39 18.54 -1.33 13.61
CA LEU A 39 18.52 -1.28 15.07
C LEU A 39 19.35 -0.13 15.62
N GLN A 40 20.60 0.00 15.17
CA GLN A 40 21.48 1.09 15.60
C GLN A 40 20.88 2.47 15.30
N ARG A 41 20.28 2.64 14.12
CA ARG A 41 19.69 3.92 13.70
C ARG A 41 18.42 4.26 14.48
N GLU A 42 17.52 3.30 14.67
CA GLU A 42 16.19 3.54 15.26
C GLU A 42 16.25 3.58 16.79
N GLN A 43 17.10 2.74 17.38
CA GLN A 43 17.27 2.66 18.83
C GLN A 43 18.39 3.58 19.36
N GLY A 44 19.27 4.08 18.48
CA GLY A 44 20.43 4.88 18.89
C GLY A 44 21.51 4.06 19.60
N TRP A 45 21.52 2.74 19.39
CA TRP A 45 22.48 1.84 20.03
C TRP A 45 23.83 1.85 19.33
N ASP A 46 24.89 1.71 20.11
CA ASP A 46 26.20 1.37 19.56
C ASP A 46 26.24 -0.08 19.04
N MET A 47 27.34 -0.41 18.35
CA MET A 47 27.51 -1.75 17.77
C MET A 47 27.64 -2.84 18.85
N VAL A 48 28.27 -2.53 19.98
CA VAL A 48 28.51 -3.50 21.05
C VAL A 48 27.19 -3.92 21.69
N LEU A 49 26.35 -2.96 22.07
CA LEU A 49 25.02 -3.20 22.61
C LEU A 49 24.15 -3.94 21.59
N THR A 50 24.20 -3.53 20.32
CA THR A 50 23.42 -4.18 19.26
C THR A 50 23.76 -5.66 19.11
N LEU A 51 25.05 -6.00 19.04
CA LEU A 51 25.49 -7.40 18.94
C LEU A 51 25.12 -8.22 20.17
N ARG A 52 25.24 -7.64 21.36
CA ARG A 52 24.84 -8.30 22.61
C ARG A 52 23.33 -8.54 22.67
N ALA A 53 22.51 -7.55 22.33
CA ALA A 53 21.05 -7.66 22.28
C ALA A 53 20.60 -8.71 21.24
N VAL A 54 21.21 -8.73 20.06
CA VAL A 54 20.96 -9.75 19.02
C VAL A 54 21.33 -11.16 19.51
N ASN A 55 22.41 -11.30 20.28
CA ASN A 55 22.75 -12.59 20.88
C ASN A 55 21.71 -13.05 21.92
N GLU A 56 21.22 -12.13 22.75
CA GLU A 56 20.15 -12.43 23.69
C GLU A 56 18.81 -12.71 23.00
N TYR A 57 18.56 -12.13 21.83
CA TYR A 57 17.41 -12.50 20.99
C TYR A 57 17.48 -13.94 20.51
N ARG A 58 18.66 -14.46 20.11
CA ARG A 58 18.80 -15.91 19.80
C ARG A 58 18.40 -16.78 20.99
N ARG A 59 18.87 -16.40 22.18
CA ARG A 59 18.51 -17.11 23.42
C ARG A 59 17.01 -17.06 23.69
N PHE A 60 16.39 -15.90 23.52
CA PHE A 60 14.93 -15.76 23.65
C PHE A 60 14.18 -16.67 22.67
N VAL A 61 14.59 -16.74 21.40
CA VAL A 61 13.96 -17.64 20.41
C VAL A 61 14.09 -19.11 20.83
N VAL A 62 15.23 -19.53 21.40
CA VAL A 62 15.38 -20.87 21.98
C VAL A 62 14.42 -21.10 23.14
N LEU A 63 14.26 -20.11 24.04
CA LEU A 63 13.28 -20.20 25.14
C LEU A 63 11.86 -20.33 24.59
N ALA A 64 11.48 -19.51 23.61
CA ALA A 64 10.16 -19.56 22.99
C ALA A 64 9.89 -20.90 22.28
N ALA A 65 10.92 -21.50 21.67
CA ALA A 65 10.82 -22.80 21.00
C ALA A 65 10.71 -23.99 21.97
N THR A 66 11.20 -23.86 23.20
CA THR A 66 11.32 -24.98 24.15
C THR A 66 10.42 -24.85 25.38
N ALA A 67 9.85 -23.67 25.62
CA ALA A 67 8.99 -23.43 26.77
C ALA A 67 7.66 -24.17 26.63
N PRO A 68 7.13 -24.77 27.73
CA PRO A 68 5.79 -25.33 27.75
C PRO A 68 4.68 -24.27 27.90
N HIS A 69 5.06 -22.99 27.97
CA HIS A 69 4.17 -21.85 28.19
C HIS A 69 4.66 -20.64 27.39
N PRO A 70 3.80 -19.63 27.12
CA PRO A 70 4.24 -18.37 26.54
C PRO A 70 5.37 -17.72 27.35
N VAL A 71 6.28 -17.04 26.65
CA VAL A 71 7.44 -16.32 27.23
C VAL A 71 7.41 -14.86 26.81
N THR A 72 7.93 -13.97 27.66
CA THR A 72 7.98 -12.52 27.41
C THR A 72 9.45 -12.10 27.40
N PRO A 73 9.96 -11.48 26.33
CA PRO A 73 11.33 -10.99 26.28
C PRO A 73 11.53 -9.78 27.21
N SER A 74 12.78 -9.39 27.46
CA SER A 74 13.07 -8.06 28.00
C SER A 74 12.78 -7.00 26.95
N LYS A 75 12.62 -5.74 27.37
CA LYS A 75 12.39 -4.62 26.45
C LYS A 75 13.45 -4.53 25.35
N LEU A 76 14.73 -4.64 25.69
CA LEU A 76 15.82 -4.56 24.70
C LEU A 76 15.77 -5.73 23.70
N VAL A 77 15.43 -6.93 24.15
CA VAL A 77 15.32 -8.10 23.27
C VAL A 77 14.05 -8.02 22.40
N ASP A 78 12.97 -7.44 22.92
CA ASP A 78 11.73 -7.20 22.18
C ASP A 78 11.95 -6.23 21.01
N GLU A 79 12.72 -5.16 21.18
CA GLU A 79 13.07 -4.23 20.09
C GLU A 79 13.81 -4.93 18.94
N VAL A 80 14.67 -5.91 19.26
CA VAL A 80 15.33 -6.75 18.25
C VAL A 80 14.30 -7.62 17.54
N TRP A 81 13.40 -8.25 18.28
CA TRP A 81 12.35 -9.09 17.73
C TRP A 81 11.39 -8.31 16.83
N HIS A 82 10.88 -7.16 17.28
CA HIS A 82 10.05 -6.26 16.48
C HIS A 82 10.74 -5.88 15.18
N THR A 83 12.02 -5.52 15.25
CA THR A 83 12.77 -5.18 14.05
C THR A 83 12.89 -6.37 13.13
N HIS A 84 13.15 -7.57 13.64
CA HIS A 84 13.29 -8.79 12.84
C HIS A 84 11.99 -9.19 12.13
N VAL A 85 10.82 -9.03 12.77
CA VAL A 85 9.51 -9.29 12.15
C VAL A 85 9.30 -8.46 10.88
N LEU A 86 9.89 -7.26 10.79
CA LEU A 86 9.83 -6.41 9.59
C LEU A 86 10.71 -6.93 8.44
N PHE A 87 11.71 -7.76 8.71
CA PHE A 87 12.51 -8.46 7.69
C PHE A 87 11.79 -9.75 7.30
N THR A 88 10.59 -9.59 6.74
CA THR A 88 9.58 -10.66 6.59
C THR A 88 10.11 -11.93 5.92
N ARG A 89 10.91 -11.83 4.87
CA ARG A 89 11.51 -13.01 4.21
C ARG A 89 12.48 -13.74 5.13
N ASP A 90 13.34 -13.00 5.82
CA ASP A 90 14.28 -13.60 6.76
C ASP A 90 13.54 -14.28 7.91
N TYR A 91 12.55 -13.58 8.47
CA TYR A 91 11.73 -14.07 9.57
C TYR A 91 10.95 -15.33 9.19
N TRP A 92 10.16 -15.29 8.11
CA TRP A 92 9.22 -16.35 7.74
C TRP A 92 9.84 -17.49 6.94
N GLU A 93 10.85 -17.21 6.10
CA GLU A 93 11.43 -18.21 5.20
C GLU A 93 12.73 -18.82 5.76
N ARG A 94 13.44 -18.12 6.65
CA ARG A 94 14.71 -18.62 7.24
C ARG A 94 14.63 -18.94 8.73
N LEU A 95 14.07 -18.07 9.56
CA LEU A 95 14.03 -18.29 11.01
C LEU A 95 12.93 -19.28 11.41
N THR A 96 11.66 -19.03 11.05
CA THR A 96 10.54 -19.85 11.52
C THR A 96 10.61 -21.34 11.16
N PRO A 97 11.20 -21.78 10.02
CA PRO A 97 11.37 -23.20 9.76
C PRO A 97 12.30 -23.94 10.75
N LEU A 98 13.12 -23.20 11.50
CA LEU A 98 13.98 -23.78 12.55
C LEU A 98 13.20 -24.06 13.84
N LEU A 99 11.99 -23.54 13.97
CA LEU A 99 11.18 -23.60 15.19
C LEU A 99 10.11 -24.70 15.07
N PRO A 100 9.69 -25.30 16.21
CA PRO A 100 8.63 -26.31 16.20
C PRO A 100 7.25 -25.73 15.85
N ALA A 101 7.07 -24.42 16.01
CA ALA A 101 5.88 -23.68 15.62
C ALA A 101 6.24 -22.24 15.22
N PRO A 102 5.44 -21.59 14.37
CA PRO A 102 5.58 -20.18 14.07
C PRO A 102 5.57 -19.31 15.34
N LEU A 103 6.59 -18.47 15.50
CA LEU A 103 6.67 -17.51 16.59
C LEU A 103 5.92 -16.24 16.17
N HIS A 104 4.78 -15.97 16.79
CA HIS A 104 3.98 -14.77 16.53
C HIS A 104 4.22 -13.70 17.60
N HIS A 105 4.25 -12.44 17.17
CA HIS A 105 4.25 -11.30 18.08
C HIS A 105 2.80 -10.84 18.29
N GLU A 106 2.37 -10.80 19.55
CA GLU A 106 1.04 -10.32 19.94
C GLU A 106 1.21 -9.05 20.77
N PRO A 107 0.67 -7.89 20.31
CA PRO A 107 0.73 -6.67 21.09
C PRO A 107 -0.21 -6.77 22.30
N GLY A 108 0.25 -6.29 23.44
CA GLY A 108 -0.60 -6.09 24.61
C GLY A 108 -1.71 -5.07 24.34
N ASP A 109 -2.80 -5.17 25.10
CA ASP A 109 -3.89 -4.20 25.04
C ASP A 109 -3.61 -2.93 25.87
N GLY A 110 -2.52 -2.95 26.65
CA GLY A 110 -2.06 -1.84 27.48
C GLY A 110 -2.91 -1.60 28.73
N SER A 111 -3.76 -2.56 29.11
CA SER A 111 -4.52 -2.51 30.35
C SER A 111 -3.65 -2.86 31.56
N PRO A 112 -3.98 -2.37 32.78
CA PRO A 112 -3.24 -2.74 33.98
C PRO A 112 -3.25 -4.25 34.29
N ALA A 113 -4.29 -4.97 33.84
CA ALA A 113 -4.38 -6.42 34.00
C ALA A 113 -3.38 -7.13 33.07
N ASP A 114 -3.23 -6.62 31.85
CA ASP A 114 -2.28 -7.11 30.85
C ASP A 114 -0.83 -6.85 31.29
N ASP A 115 -0.54 -5.66 31.82
CA ASP A 115 0.75 -5.34 32.42
C ASP A 115 1.14 -6.31 33.54
N ALA A 116 0.21 -6.61 34.46
CA ALA A 116 0.44 -7.55 35.55
C ALA A 116 0.64 -8.99 35.04
N HIS A 117 -0.13 -9.39 34.01
CA HIS A 117 0.02 -10.68 33.36
C HIS A 117 1.41 -10.83 32.73
N PHE A 118 1.85 -9.85 31.94
CA PHE A 118 3.17 -9.86 31.31
C PHE A 118 4.31 -9.75 32.32
N ALA A 119 4.15 -9.00 33.41
CA ALA A 119 5.16 -8.98 34.48
C ALA A 119 5.36 -10.38 35.11
N GLY A 120 4.26 -11.11 35.35
CA GLY A 120 4.34 -12.49 35.83
C GLY A 120 4.96 -13.45 34.81
N GLN A 121 4.63 -13.30 33.53
CA GLN A 121 5.20 -14.09 32.43
C GLN A 121 6.70 -13.81 32.24
N TYR A 122 7.11 -12.55 32.36
CA TYR A 122 8.50 -12.13 32.31
C TYR A 122 9.32 -12.77 33.44
N GLY A 123 8.82 -12.76 34.68
CA GLY A 123 9.48 -13.44 35.80
C GLY A 123 9.69 -14.94 35.53
N ARG A 124 8.68 -15.64 35.01
CA ARG A 124 8.81 -17.05 34.60
C ARG A 124 9.81 -17.25 33.46
N THR A 125 9.93 -16.27 32.56
CA THR A 125 10.89 -16.28 31.45
C THR A 125 12.32 -16.17 31.95
N LEU A 126 12.59 -15.30 32.93
CA LEU A 126 13.90 -15.21 33.59
C LEU A 126 14.29 -16.52 34.29
N ASP A 127 13.33 -17.15 34.99
CA ASP A 127 13.59 -18.42 35.66
C ASP A 127 13.86 -19.54 34.63
N LEU A 128 13.15 -19.54 33.50
CA LEU A 128 13.40 -20.47 32.41
C LEU A 128 14.77 -20.22 31.77
N TYR A 129 15.16 -18.97 31.56
CA TYR A 129 16.47 -18.60 31.06
C TYR A 129 17.58 -19.23 31.92
N GLU A 130 17.53 -19.02 33.23
CA GLU A 130 18.54 -19.51 34.16
C GLU A 130 18.63 -21.05 34.15
N ARG A 131 17.49 -21.74 34.08
CA ARG A 131 17.45 -23.21 33.94
C ARG A 131 18.02 -23.69 32.61
N THR A 132 17.72 -23.01 31.51
CA THR A 132 18.10 -23.44 30.15
C THR A 132 19.60 -23.21 29.88
N PHE A 133 20.15 -22.09 30.35
CA PHE A 133 21.54 -21.71 30.07
C PHE A 133 22.51 -21.94 31.24
N GLY A 134 22.01 -22.38 32.40
CA GLY A 134 22.81 -22.64 33.59
C GLY A 134 23.40 -21.40 34.25
N GLN A 135 22.97 -20.20 33.85
CA GLN A 135 23.44 -18.93 34.38
C GLN A 135 22.31 -17.88 34.29
N PRO A 136 22.29 -16.90 35.20
CA PRO A 136 21.32 -15.81 35.12
C PRO A 136 21.53 -14.98 33.85
N ALA A 137 20.43 -14.43 33.34
CA ALA A 137 20.48 -13.50 32.23
C ALA A 137 21.26 -12.23 32.63
N PRO A 138 22.04 -11.63 31.70
CA PRO A 138 22.80 -10.41 31.99
C PRO A 138 21.84 -9.26 32.35
N ALA A 139 21.97 -8.72 33.56
CA ALA A 139 21.00 -7.78 34.15
C ALA A 139 20.84 -6.47 33.36
N ASP A 140 21.86 -6.05 32.62
CA ASP A 140 21.80 -4.86 31.77
C ASP A 140 20.97 -5.06 30.49
N LEU A 141 20.76 -6.31 30.07
CA LEU A 141 19.89 -6.67 28.94
C LEU A 141 18.56 -7.29 29.38
N TRP A 142 18.54 -7.92 30.57
CA TRP A 142 17.40 -8.57 31.18
C TRP A 142 17.24 -8.10 32.64
N PRO A 143 16.71 -6.90 32.88
CA PRO A 143 16.55 -6.37 34.23
C PRO A 143 15.59 -7.23 35.06
N ASP A 144 16.03 -7.76 36.20
CA ASP A 144 15.18 -8.55 37.09
C ASP A 144 14.60 -7.66 38.21
N PRO A 145 13.30 -7.30 38.16
CA PRO A 145 12.68 -6.45 39.17
C PRO A 145 12.70 -7.07 40.58
N ARG A 146 12.90 -8.39 40.69
CA ARG A 146 12.96 -9.11 41.98
C ARG A 146 14.30 -8.96 42.68
N ARG A 147 15.37 -8.68 41.94
CA ARG A 147 16.73 -8.58 42.48
C ARG A 147 17.08 -7.19 43.00
N GLY A 148 16.19 -6.21 42.81
CA GLY A 148 16.41 -4.82 43.24
C GLY A 148 17.51 -4.10 42.46
N ASP A 149 18.07 -4.74 41.42
CA ASP A 149 19.02 -4.16 40.49
C ASP A 149 18.27 -3.21 39.54
N VAL A 150 17.90 -2.04 40.08
CA VAL A 150 17.55 -0.88 39.27
C VAL A 150 18.85 -0.34 38.67
N GLN A 151 19.43 -1.08 37.73
CA GLN A 151 20.19 -0.43 36.69
C GLN A 151 19.21 -0.15 35.57
N ALA A 152 18.60 1.02 35.67
CA ALA A 152 18.07 1.72 34.51
C ALA A 152 19.23 1.92 33.52
N GLY A 153 19.59 0.87 32.76
CA GLY A 153 20.31 1.04 31.50
C GLY A 153 19.55 2.11 30.73
N PRO A 154 20.25 3.09 30.12
CA PRO A 154 19.74 4.43 29.91
C PRO A 154 18.32 4.33 29.40
N ALA A 155 17.38 4.54 30.33
CA ALA A 155 16.05 4.92 29.92
C ALA A 155 16.37 6.05 28.95
N ARG A 156 15.89 5.96 27.70
CA ARG A 156 15.58 7.19 26.99
C ARG A 156 14.81 7.97 28.03
N GLU A 157 15.46 8.94 28.68
CA GLU A 157 14.76 10.01 29.36
C GLU A 157 13.73 10.38 28.32
N ALA A 158 12.47 10.02 28.60
CA ALA A 158 11.38 10.37 27.72
C ALA A 158 11.61 11.85 27.49
N ALA A 159 11.92 12.22 26.24
CA ALA A 159 12.41 13.56 25.93
C ALA A 159 11.51 14.53 26.70
N PRO A 160 12.08 15.43 27.52
CA PRO A 160 11.29 16.24 28.45
C PRO A 160 10.10 16.75 27.67
N PRO A 161 8.87 16.60 28.18
CA PRO A 161 7.66 16.90 27.42
C PRO A 161 7.88 18.27 26.79
N LEU A 162 7.88 18.32 25.46
CA LEU A 162 8.25 19.53 24.71
C LEU A 162 7.46 20.67 25.35
N SER A 163 8.18 21.55 26.05
CA SER A 163 7.54 22.68 26.72
C SER A 163 6.75 23.41 25.65
N PRO A 164 5.46 23.73 25.87
CA PRO A 164 4.66 24.40 24.86
C PRO A 164 5.43 25.62 24.37
N LEU A 165 5.55 25.75 23.05
CA LEU A 165 6.26 26.87 22.42
C LEU A 165 5.85 28.18 23.10
N PRO A 166 6.81 29.09 23.38
CA PRO A 166 6.49 30.34 24.05
C PRO A 166 5.41 31.09 23.24
N GLY A 167 4.52 31.82 23.91
CA GLY A 167 3.30 32.37 23.30
C GLY A 167 3.54 33.19 22.03
N TRP A 168 4.69 33.86 21.93
CA TRP A 168 5.10 34.61 20.74
C TRP A 168 5.35 33.71 19.52
N ALA A 169 5.92 32.51 19.69
CA ALA A 169 6.18 31.57 18.60
C ALA A 169 4.88 30.95 18.07
N ARG A 170 3.91 30.71 18.95
CA ARG A 170 2.55 30.30 18.56
C ARG A 170 1.83 31.39 17.78
N ALA A 171 2.01 32.65 18.16
CA ALA A 171 1.46 33.80 17.44
C ALA A 171 2.07 33.93 16.02
N ILE A 172 3.40 33.78 15.89
CA ILE A 172 4.07 33.78 14.58
C ILE A 172 3.56 32.63 13.70
N PHE A 173 3.47 31.42 14.25
CA PHE A 173 2.96 30.26 13.51
C PHE A 173 1.52 30.49 13.03
N ALA A 174 0.65 31.01 13.89
CA ALA A 174 -0.73 31.35 13.51
C ALA A 174 -0.79 32.42 12.40
N LEU A 175 0.07 33.43 12.45
CA LEU A 175 0.16 34.47 11.40
C LEU A 175 0.65 33.90 10.07
N VAL A 176 1.64 33.02 10.09
CA VAL A 176 2.15 32.36 8.87
C VAL A 176 1.07 31.48 8.25
N VAL A 177 0.37 30.66 9.06
CA VAL A 177 -0.73 29.83 8.58
C VAL A 177 -1.86 30.70 8.00
N ALA A 178 -2.25 31.77 8.69
CA ALA A 178 -3.26 32.69 8.20
C ALA A 178 -2.85 33.36 6.88
N ALA A 179 -1.58 33.76 6.73
CA ALA A 179 -1.06 34.34 5.49
C ALA A 179 -1.08 33.33 4.33
N VAL A 180 -0.70 32.07 4.59
CA VAL A 180 -0.73 31.00 3.58
C VAL A 180 -2.17 30.69 3.15
N VAL A 181 -3.08 30.51 4.11
CA VAL A 181 -4.50 30.24 3.82
C VAL A 181 -5.13 31.39 3.04
N THR A 182 -4.84 32.63 3.43
CA THR A 182 -5.33 33.82 2.73
C THR A 182 -4.75 33.91 1.31
N GLY A 183 -3.46 33.67 1.15
CA GLY A 183 -2.80 33.69 -0.16
C GLY A 183 -3.32 32.61 -1.12
N VAL A 184 -3.55 31.39 -0.62
CA VAL A 184 -4.15 30.30 -1.40
C VAL A 184 -5.60 30.64 -1.78
N GLY A 185 -6.40 31.15 -0.83
CA GLY A 185 -7.79 31.54 -1.08
C GLY A 185 -7.92 32.64 -2.15
N VAL A 186 -7.11 33.69 -2.07
CA VAL A 186 -7.07 34.77 -3.07
C VAL A 186 -6.68 34.24 -4.46
N ARG A 187 -5.68 33.36 -4.53
CA ARG A 187 -5.23 32.77 -5.79
C ARG A 187 -6.30 31.88 -6.44
N LEU A 188 -7.04 31.11 -5.64
CA LEU A 188 -8.16 30.30 -6.11
C LEU A 188 -9.36 31.17 -6.54
N ALA A 189 -9.61 32.31 -5.87
CA ALA A 189 -10.69 33.23 -6.21
C ALA A 189 -10.40 34.07 -7.48
N LEU A 190 -9.14 34.40 -7.75
CA LEU A 190 -8.73 35.17 -8.92
C LEU A 190 -8.55 34.34 -10.20
N TRP A 191 -8.47 33.01 -10.09
CA TRP A 191 -8.33 32.10 -11.23
C TRP A 191 -9.59 31.94 -12.12
N PRO A 192 -10.82 31.84 -11.59
CA PRO A 192 -12.01 31.64 -12.43
C PRO A 192 -12.52 32.92 -13.11
N LEU A 193 -12.24 34.11 -12.56
CA LEU A 193 -12.74 35.39 -13.10
C LEU A 193 -12.27 35.71 -14.54
N PRO A 194 -10.97 35.65 -14.88
CA PRO A 194 -10.53 35.91 -16.25
C PRO A 194 -11.00 34.83 -17.23
N ALA A 195 -11.09 33.56 -16.80
CA ALA A 195 -11.60 32.47 -17.62
C ALA A 195 -13.10 32.66 -17.96
N PHE A 196 -13.91 33.09 -16.99
CA PHE A 196 -15.33 33.41 -17.20
C PHE A 196 -15.53 34.61 -18.13
N LEU A 197 -14.70 35.66 -18.00
CA LEU A 197 -14.76 36.84 -18.87
C LEU A 197 -14.38 36.49 -20.32
N LEU A 198 -13.34 35.68 -20.53
CA LEU A 198 -12.94 35.21 -21.86
C LEU A 198 -14.01 34.30 -22.49
N PHE A 199 -14.60 33.39 -21.70
CA PHE A 199 -15.69 32.54 -22.16
C PHE A 199 -16.94 33.36 -22.53
N GLY A 200 -17.33 34.31 -21.69
CA GLY A 200 -18.46 35.22 -21.95
C GLY A 200 -18.24 36.09 -23.20
N LEU A 201 -17.03 36.63 -23.38
CA LEU A 201 -16.67 37.39 -24.58
C LEU A 201 -16.73 36.51 -25.84
N GLY A 202 -16.18 35.30 -25.78
CA GLY A 202 -16.24 34.32 -26.87
C GLY A 202 -17.67 33.96 -27.24
N PHE A 203 -18.54 33.75 -26.25
CA PHE A 203 -19.97 33.49 -26.45
C PHE A 203 -20.69 34.67 -27.11
N LEU A 204 -20.42 35.91 -26.69
CA LEU A 204 -21.03 37.10 -27.30
C LEU A 204 -20.59 37.30 -28.75
N LEU A 205 -19.31 37.04 -29.06
CA LEU A 205 -18.80 37.10 -30.43
C LEU A 205 -19.42 35.99 -31.30
N LEU A 206 -19.49 34.76 -30.79
CA LEU A 206 -20.16 33.65 -31.48
C LEU A 206 -21.65 33.95 -31.73
N TRP A 207 -22.34 34.49 -30.74
CA TRP A 207 -23.75 34.89 -30.84
C TRP A 207 -23.96 36.04 -31.84
N ASP A 208 -23.03 37.00 -31.92
CA ASP A 208 -23.06 38.05 -32.93
C ASP A 208 -22.85 37.48 -34.35
N VAL A 209 -21.91 36.56 -34.52
CA VAL A 209 -21.69 35.84 -35.79
C VAL A 209 -22.94 35.06 -36.18
N LEU A 210 -23.51 34.26 -35.27
CA LEU A 210 -24.73 33.47 -35.53
C LEU A 210 -25.93 34.36 -35.87
N ARG A 211 -26.08 35.54 -35.24
CA ARG A 211 -27.15 36.50 -35.57
C ARG A 211 -26.97 37.15 -36.95
N ARG A 212 -25.73 37.30 -37.42
CA ARG A 212 -25.42 37.81 -38.77
C ARG A 212 -25.58 36.73 -39.84
N VAL A 213 -25.48 35.45 -39.48
CA VAL A 213 -25.80 34.33 -40.37
C VAL A 213 -27.31 34.26 -40.57
N LYS A 214 -27.77 34.96 -41.61
CA LYS A 214 -29.16 34.91 -42.05
C LYS A 214 -29.37 33.60 -42.81
N VAL A 215 -29.90 32.58 -42.14
CA VAL A 215 -30.31 31.33 -42.80
C VAL A 215 -31.41 31.68 -43.78
N ARG A 216 -31.07 31.69 -45.08
CA ARG A 216 -32.07 31.82 -46.14
C ARG A 216 -32.76 30.46 -46.26
N PRO A 217 -34.10 30.37 -46.14
CA PRO A 217 -34.80 29.13 -46.44
C PRO A 217 -34.56 28.81 -47.92
N ALA A 218 -33.98 27.63 -48.19
CA ALA A 218 -33.79 27.14 -49.54
C ALA A 218 -35.17 26.92 -50.19
N SER A 219 -35.50 27.73 -51.19
CA SER A 219 -36.64 27.44 -52.07
C SER A 219 -36.32 26.20 -52.88
N ARG A 220 -37.22 25.23 -52.86
CA ARG A 220 -37.27 24.10 -53.80
C ARG A 220 -37.20 24.65 -55.23
N ASP A 221 -36.08 24.47 -55.91
CA ASP A 221 -36.07 23.72 -57.18
C ASP A 221 -34.65 23.38 -57.64
N THR A 222 -34.51 22.17 -58.16
CA THR A 222 -33.36 21.59 -58.88
C THR A 222 -32.02 21.38 -58.15
N SER A 223 -31.49 20.17 -58.39
CA SER A 223 -30.25 19.56 -57.94
C SER A 223 -29.04 20.50 -57.84
N GLU A 224 -28.54 20.69 -56.61
CA GLU A 224 -27.13 20.63 -56.18
C GLU A 224 -27.07 21.10 -54.70
N THR A 225 -26.82 20.18 -53.76
CA THR A 225 -26.75 20.50 -52.33
C THR A 225 -25.34 20.95 -51.95
N GLY A 226 -25.12 22.27 -51.88
CA GLY A 226 -23.92 22.88 -51.28
C GLY A 226 -24.30 23.87 -50.18
N ILE A 227 -23.60 23.84 -49.03
CA ILE A 227 -23.70 24.85 -47.98
C ILE A 227 -22.54 25.84 -48.15
N VAL A 228 -22.84 27.14 -48.22
CA VAL A 228 -21.84 28.20 -48.37
C VAL A 228 -21.47 28.75 -46.99
N VAL A 229 -20.18 28.67 -46.64
CA VAL A 229 -19.62 29.29 -45.43
C VAL A 229 -18.42 30.14 -45.83
N LEU A 230 -18.42 31.43 -45.44
CA LEU A 230 -17.32 32.38 -45.69
C LEU A 230 -16.92 32.55 -47.18
N GLY A 231 -17.90 32.58 -48.09
CA GLY A 231 -17.67 32.91 -49.51
C GLY A 231 -17.09 31.79 -50.36
N THR A 232 -16.85 30.61 -49.79
CA THR A 232 -16.41 29.42 -50.51
C THR A 232 -17.58 28.44 -50.65
N VAL A 233 -17.81 27.92 -51.85
CA VAL A 233 -18.79 26.84 -52.08
C VAL A 233 -18.10 25.52 -51.75
N LEU A 234 -18.56 24.83 -50.70
CA LEU A 234 -18.16 23.45 -50.44
C LEU A 234 -19.05 22.54 -51.28
N VAL A 235 -18.52 22.08 -52.42
CA VAL A 235 -19.14 21.03 -53.24
C VAL A 235 -18.82 19.69 -52.57
N PHE A 236 -19.86 18.99 -52.10
CA PHE A 236 -19.74 17.61 -51.69
C PHE A 236 -19.75 16.76 -52.98
N GLU A 237 -18.58 16.31 -53.45
CA GLU A 237 -18.53 15.25 -54.47
C GLU A 237 -19.03 13.95 -53.83
N GLY A 238 -20.34 13.75 -53.93
CA GLY A 238 -20.95 12.44 -53.75
C GLY A 238 -20.47 11.53 -54.87
N TRP A 239 -19.79 10.45 -54.51
CA TRP A 239 -19.43 9.36 -55.40
C TRP A 239 -20.72 8.74 -55.94
N GLY A 240 -21.12 9.17 -57.14
CA GLY A 240 -22.20 8.60 -57.92
C GLY A 240 -21.61 7.75 -59.04
N GLU A 241 -21.54 6.45 -58.78
CA GLU A 241 -21.36 5.40 -59.77
C GLU A 241 -22.42 5.55 -60.88
N SER A 242 -21.99 5.65 -62.13
CA SER A 242 -22.88 5.65 -63.29
C SER A 242 -22.40 4.63 -64.33
N ASP A 243 -22.84 3.39 -64.18
CA ASP A 243 -22.95 2.47 -65.30
C ASP A 243 -24.42 2.35 -65.68
N GLY A 244 -24.77 2.94 -66.82
CA GLY A 244 -26.06 2.77 -67.44
C GLY A 244 -26.16 1.40 -68.12
N CYS A 245 -27.36 0.83 -68.13
CA CYS A 245 -27.94 0.25 -69.32
C CYS A 245 -29.46 0.12 -69.15
N ASN A 246 -30.13 0.44 -70.25
CA ASN A 246 -31.56 0.62 -70.42
C ASN A 246 -32.20 -0.71 -70.83
N THR A 247 -33.18 -1.24 -70.09
CA THR A 247 -34.19 -2.17 -70.65
C THR A 247 -35.46 -2.17 -69.81
N SER A 248 -36.52 -1.63 -70.42
CA SER A 248 -37.90 -2.09 -70.47
C SER A 248 -38.40 -3.15 -69.48
N GLY A 249 -39.53 -2.82 -68.83
CA GLY A 249 -40.61 -3.78 -68.57
C GLY A 249 -40.92 -4.07 -67.11
N GLY A 250 -42.19 -3.86 -66.74
CA GLY A 250 -42.94 -4.94 -66.13
C GLY A 250 -43.10 -4.93 -64.61
N ASP A 251 -44.22 -4.38 -64.16
CA ASP A 251 -45.15 -4.85 -63.12
C ASP A 251 -44.71 -5.71 -61.91
N SER A 252 -45.31 -5.32 -60.78
CA SER A 252 -45.94 -6.16 -59.74
C SER A 252 -45.10 -6.72 -58.57
N SER A 253 -45.46 -6.22 -57.39
CA SER A 253 -45.67 -6.91 -56.10
C SER A 253 -45.05 -8.30 -55.88
N CYS A 254 -44.34 -8.46 -54.75
CA CYS A 254 -44.73 -9.34 -53.64
C CYS A 254 -43.75 -9.27 -52.46
N SER A 255 -44.31 -9.65 -51.33
CA SER A 255 -43.80 -9.71 -49.96
C SER A 255 -42.65 -10.71 -49.76
N ASP A 256 -41.91 -10.52 -48.67
CA ASP A 256 -41.70 -11.51 -47.58
C ASP A 256 -40.26 -11.67 -47.06
N SER A 257 -40.25 -11.88 -45.73
CA SER A 257 -39.33 -12.68 -44.92
C SER A 257 -38.04 -12.05 -44.40
N GLY A 258 -38.00 -12.02 -43.06
CA GLY A 258 -36.85 -11.65 -42.25
C GLY A 258 -35.71 -12.68 -42.31
N GLY A 259 -34.50 -12.16 -42.14
CA GLY A 259 -33.29 -12.95 -42.03
C GLY A 259 -33.02 -13.42 -40.61
N SER A 260 -32.76 -14.72 -40.48
CA SER A 260 -32.04 -15.33 -39.38
C SER A 260 -30.57 -15.53 -39.78
N SER A 261 -29.66 -15.29 -38.85
CA SER A 261 -28.25 -15.69 -38.94
C SER A 261 -27.73 -16.02 -37.55
N CYS A 262 -27.53 -17.31 -37.28
CA CYS A 262 -26.59 -17.79 -36.27
C CYS A 262 -25.69 -18.84 -36.95
N GLY A 263 -24.39 -18.56 -36.91
CA GLY A 263 -23.36 -19.34 -37.57
C GLY A 263 -22.99 -20.61 -36.81
N SER A 264 -22.63 -21.62 -37.60
CA SER A 264 -22.15 -22.94 -37.20
C SER A 264 -20.64 -22.96 -36.97
N SER A 265 -20.18 -23.68 -35.94
CA SER A 265 -18.91 -24.43 -35.93
C SER A 265 -18.79 -25.20 -34.60
N CYS A 266 -18.97 -26.52 -34.62
CA CYS A 266 -17.95 -27.58 -34.62
C CYS A 266 -17.14 -27.63 -33.31
N GLY A 267 -16.91 -28.73 -32.61
CA GLY A 267 -17.17 -30.16 -32.81
C GLY A 267 -16.28 -30.91 -31.80
N GLY A 268 -16.67 -32.11 -31.37
CA GLY A 268 -15.77 -33.04 -30.67
C GLY A 268 -16.29 -33.56 -29.33
N GLY A 269 -17.13 -34.60 -29.39
CA GLY A 269 -17.39 -35.50 -28.27
C GLY A 269 -16.46 -36.72 -28.31
N GLY A 270 -16.21 -37.31 -27.15
CA GLY A 270 -15.54 -38.59 -26.98
C GLY A 270 -15.61 -39.06 -25.53
N CYS A 271 -16.34 -40.16 -25.31
CA CYS A 271 -16.66 -40.76 -24.02
C CYS A 271 -15.73 -41.93 -23.67
N SER A 272 -15.60 -42.22 -22.37
CA SER A 272 -15.48 -43.58 -21.79
C SER A 272 -15.56 -43.42 -20.27
N SER A 273 -16.65 -43.87 -19.64
CA SER A 273 -16.80 -45.17 -18.93
C SER A 273 -16.21 -45.16 -17.53
#